data_AF-A0A837R8N9-F1
#
_entry.id   AF-A0A837R8N9-F1
#
_cell.length_a   1.000
_cell.length_b   1.000
_cell.length_c   1.000
_cell.angle_alpha   90.00
_cell.angle_beta   90.00
_cell.angle_gamma   90.00
#
_symmetry.space_group_name_H-M   'P 1'
#
loop_
_entity.id
_entity.type
_entity.pdbx_description
1 polymer ?
#
loop_
_entity_poly.entity_id
_entity_poly.type
_entity_poly.pdbx_seq_one_letter_code
_entity_poly.pdbx_strand_id
1 'polypeptide(L)'
;MMFKLTEIDDVLTNLGDHADFATIAKKEADLGVQHFQYNVETGATTYFGENGYLVERRTNGIESVVQPEEDAAAVEKIAKQYVSGEMALADAVKHFASAGCQAWTANLKRQVINFTGKEGKIMATVTF
;
A
#
# COMPACT_ATOMS: atom_id res chain seq x y z
N MET A 1 -12.91 -16.38 1.95
CA MET A 1 -11.69 -17.16 2.32
C MET A 1 -10.97 -16.42 3.45
N MET A 2 -10.32 -17.13 4.39
CA MET A 2 -9.51 -16.50 5.46
C MET A 2 -8.03 -16.74 5.16
N PHE A 3 -7.28 -15.67 4.88
CA PHE A 3 -5.84 -15.70 4.61
C PHE A 3 -5.02 -15.56 5.90
N LYS A 4 -3.80 -16.09 5.93
CA LYS A 4 -2.84 -15.91 7.02
C LYS A 4 -1.74 -14.95 6.62
N LEU A 5 -1.18 -14.26 7.61
CA LEU A 5 -0.07 -13.34 7.38
C LEU A 5 1.14 -14.01 6.72
N THR A 6 1.43 -15.26 7.09
CA THR A 6 2.54 -16.04 6.50
C THR A 6 2.36 -16.27 5.00
N GLU A 7 1.12 -16.46 4.53
CA GLU A 7 0.85 -16.68 3.11
C GLU A 7 1.04 -15.39 2.30
N ILE A 8 0.71 -14.24 2.90
CA ILE A 8 0.99 -12.92 2.32
C ILE A 8 2.51 -12.67 2.28
N ASP A 9 3.23 -12.96 3.37
CA ASP A 9 4.68 -12.79 3.45
C ASP A 9 5.41 -13.65 2.40
N ASP A 10 4.95 -14.89 2.19
CA ASP A 10 5.49 -15.78 1.17
C ASP A 10 5.26 -15.23 -0.25
N VAL A 11 4.06 -14.69 -0.53
CA VAL A 11 3.77 -14.05 -1.82
C VAL A 11 4.72 -12.87 -2.07
N LEU A 12 4.82 -11.95 -1.12
CA LEU A 12 5.61 -10.73 -1.28
C LEU A 12 7.11 -11.04 -1.41
N THR A 13 7.61 -11.98 -0.61
CA THR A 13 9.01 -12.42 -0.66
C THR A 13 9.37 -13.05 -2.01
N ASN A 14 8.45 -13.81 -2.61
CA ASN A 14 8.69 -14.45 -3.92
C ASN A 14 8.57 -13.49 -5.11
N LEU A 15 7.81 -12.40 -4.95
CA LEU A 15 7.65 -11.38 -6.00
C LEU A 15 8.84 -10.42 -6.06
N GLY A 16 9.47 -10.13 -4.92
CA GLY A 16 10.58 -9.19 -4.82
C GLY A 16 10.16 -7.72 -4.92
N ASP A 17 11.12 -6.81 -4.73
CA ASP A 17 10.85 -5.38 -4.46
C ASP A 17 10.34 -4.56 -5.66
N HIS A 18 10.41 -5.11 -6.87
CA HIS A 18 10.07 -4.44 -8.13
C HIS A 18 8.88 -5.08 -8.86
N ALA A 19 8.13 -5.96 -8.21
CA ALA A 19 6.90 -6.46 -8.80
C ALA A 19 5.90 -5.31 -9.01
N ASP A 20 5.28 -5.28 -10.19
CA ASP A 20 4.21 -4.33 -10.46
C ASP A 20 3.02 -4.60 -9.54
N PHE A 21 2.28 -3.54 -9.23
CA PHE A 21 1.22 -3.63 -8.24
C PHE A 21 0.05 -4.50 -8.72
N ALA A 22 -0.21 -4.60 -10.02
CA ALA A 22 -1.28 -5.46 -10.54
C ALA A 22 -0.98 -6.94 -10.27
N THR A 23 0.29 -7.35 -10.41
CA THR A 23 0.75 -8.69 -10.06
C THR A 23 0.60 -8.96 -8.55
N ILE A 24 1.04 -8.03 -7.70
CA ILE A 24 0.89 -8.14 -6.23
C ILE A 24 -0.59 -8.27 -5.85
N ALA A 25 -1.41 -7.33 -6.34
CA ALA A 25 -2.84 -7.27 -6.09
C ALA A 25 -3.56 -8.56 -6.48
N LYS A 26 -3.22 -9.15 -7.63
CA LYS A 26 -3.81 -10.41 -8.06
C LYS A 26 -3.47 -11.54 -7.09
N LYS A 27 -2.20 -11.67 -6.70
CA LYS A 27 -1.76 -12.74 -5.80
C LYS A 27 -2.39 -12.64 -4.41
N GLU A 28 -2.49 -11.43 -3.87
CA GLU A 28 -3.16 -11.22 -2.58
C GLU A 28 -4.69 -11.42 -2.68
N ALA A 29 -5.31 -11.01 -3.79
CA ALA A 29 -6.73 -11.27 -4.04
C ALA A 29 -7.04 -12.77 -4.16
N ASP A 30 -6.14 -13.56 -4.77
CA ASP A 30 -6.25 -15.02 -4.86
C ASP A 30 -6.25 -15.69 -3.46
N LEU A 31 -5.63 -15.05 -2.45
CA LEU A 31 -5.68 -15.48 -1.04
C LEU A 31 -6.99 -15.04 -0.33
N GLY A 32 -7.76 -14.15 -0.94
CA GLY A 32 -9.02 -13.63 -0.39
C GLY A 32 -8.92 -12.23 0.22
N VAL A 33 -7.81 -11.52 0.03
CA VAL A 33 -7.71 -10.09 0.38
C VAL A 33 -8.64 -9.28 -0.54
N GLN A 34 -9.45 -8.39 0.03
CA GLN A 34 -10.33 -7.49 -0.72
C GLN A 34 -9.75 -6.09 -0.85
N HIS A 35 -9.12 -5.63 0.22
CA HIS A 35 -8.37 -4.39 0.25
C HIS A 35 -7.36 -4.45 1.39
N PHE A 36 -6.37 -3.57 1.34
CA PHE A 36 -5.45 -3.35 2.45
C PHE A 36 -5.10 -1.88 2.57
N GLN A 37 -4.68 -1.46 3.77
CA GLN A 37 -4.19 -0.12 4.04
C GLN A 37 -2.78 -0.21 4.59
N TYR A 38 -1.86 0.54 4.00
CA TYR A 38 -0.52 0.76 4.53
C TYR A 38 -0.48 2.12 5.24
N ASN A 39 0.06 2.15 6.46
CA ASN A 39 0.31 3.36 7.22
C ASN A 39 1.79 3.74 7.07
N VAL A 40 2.05 4.92 6.51
CA VAL A 40 3.43 5.40 6.19
C VAL A 40 4.23 5.67 7.44
N GLU A 41 3.58 6.23 8.47
CA GLU A 41 4.25 6.61 9.71
C GLU A 41 4.78 5.39 10.47
N THR A 42 3.97 4.34 10.57
CA THR A 42 4.27 3.15 11.38
C THR A 42 4.80 1.98 10.58
N GLY A 43 4.72 2.04 9.24
CA GLY A 43 4.96 0.90 8.37
C GLY A 43 3.93 -0.23 8.51
N ALA A 44 2.87 -0.07 9.31
CA ALA A 44 1.90 -1.13 9.51
C ALA A 44 1.02 -1.34 8.27
N THR A 45 0.67 -2.58 7.96
CA THR A 45 -0.33 -2.91 6.94
C THR A 45 -1.50 -3.66 7.56
N THR A 46 -2.72 -3.22 7.30
CA THR A 46 -3.94 -3.95 7.67
C THR A 46 -4.58 -4.50 6.41
N TYR A 47 -4.74 -5.82 6.36
CA TYR A 47 -5.40 -6.54 5.28
C TYR A 47 -6.83 -6.88 5.67
N PHE A 48 -7.76 -6.73 4.73
CA PHE A 48 -9.18 -6.93 4.96
C PHE A 48 -9.75 -7.97 3.99
N GLY A 49 -10.41 -8.98 4.55
CA GLY A 49 -11.08 -10.07 3.83
C GLY A 49 -12.60 -9.98 3.90
N GLU A 50 -13.26 -11.10 3.62
CA GLU A 50 -14.73 -11.21 3.70
C GLU A 50 -15.25 -11.15 5.14
N ASN A 51 -16.51 -10.74 5.29
CA ASN A 51 -17.26 -10.81 6.56
C ASN A 51 -16.56 -10.09 7.73
N GLY A 52 -15.83 -9.01 7.46
CA GLY A 52 -15.10 -8.24 8.47
C GLY A 52 -13.80 -8.91 8.95
N TYR A 53 -13.34 -9.96 8.28
CA TYR A 53 -12.04 -10.56 8.57
C TYR A 53 -10.92 -9.56 8.33
N LEU A 54 -9.97 -9.47 9.26
CA LEU A 54 -8.79 -8.62 9.12
C LEU A 54 -7.56 -9.27 9.73
N VAL A 55 -6.40 -8.93 9.17
CA VAL A 55 -5.08 -9.32 9.67
C VAL A 55 -4.18 -8.10 9.65
N GLU A 56 -3.52 -7.82 10.78
CA GLU A 56 -2.56 -6.73 10.89
C GLU A 56 -1.12 -7.25 10.80
N ARG A 57 -0.32 -6.62 9.95
CA ARG A 57 1.11 -6.82 9.82
C ARG A 57 1.82 -5.61 10.44
N ARG A 58 2.39 -5.79 11.63
CA ARG A 58 3.05 -4.71 12.39
C ARG A 58 4.57 -4.71 12.30
N THR A 59 5.20 -5.77 11.79
CA THR A 59 6.63 -6.05 12.08
C THR A 59 7.56 -6.13 10.87
N ASN A 60 7.18 -5.67 9.68
CA ASN A 60 8.01 -5.79 8.47
C ASN A 60 7.74 -4.71 7.42
N GLY A 61 7.08 -3.61 7.82
CA GLY A 61 7.00 -2.43 6.96
C GLY A 61 8.07 -1.42 7.31
N ILE A 62 8.10 -0.35 6.53
CA ILE A 62 9.08 0.72 6.64
C ILE A 62 8.36 1.91 7.25
N GLU A 63 8.72 2.23 8.49
CA GLU A 63 8.28 3.46 9.15
C GLU A 63 9.02 4.68 8.58
N SER A 64 8.34 5.82 8.58
CA SER A 64 8.92 7.06 8.08
C SER A 64 8.29 8.28 8.74
N VAL A 65 9.05 9.36 8.87
CA VAL A 65 8.54 10.62 9.41
C VAL A 65 7.78 11.36 8.32
N VAL A 66 6.45 11.35 8.41
CA VAL A 66 5.57 12.05 7.47
C VAL A 66 5.65 13.56 7.70
N GLN A 67 5.94 14.30 6.65
CA GLN A 67 6.01 15.76 6.70
C GLN A 67 4.61 16.37 6.84
N PRO A 68 4.48 17.51 7.53
CA PRO A 68 3.18 18.15 7.73
C PRO A 68 2.64 18.83 6.46
N GLU A 69 3.51 19.16 5.50
CA GLU A 69 3.14 19.79 4.24
C GLU A 69 2.68 18.73 3.22
N GLU A 70 1.52 18.97 2.60
CA GLU A 70 0.91 18.05 1.64
C GLU A 70 1.19 18.49 0.20
N ASP A 71 1.85 17.64 -0.59
CA ASP A 71 2.03 17.84 -2.04
C ASP A 71 1.34 16.73 -2.85
N ALA A 72 0.09 17.00 -3.23
CA ALA A 72 -0.73 16.05 -3.99
C ALA A 72 -0.13 15.69 -5.37
N ALA A 73 0.54 16.64 -6.03
CA ALA A 73 1.13 16.42 -7.35
C ALA A 73 2.36 15.51 -7.24
N ALA A 74 3.19 15.70 -6.20
CA ALA A 74 4.27 14.78 -5.89
C ALA A 74 3.74 13.39 -5.56
N VAL A 75 2.72 13.27 -4.70
CA VAL A 75 2.11 11.98 -4.35
C VAL A 75 1.60 11.25 -5.59
N GLU A 76 0.89 11.92 -6.50
CA GLU A 76 0.39 11.28 -7.72
C GLU A 76 1.55 10.76 -8.61
N LYS A 77 2.63 11.53 -8.74
CA LYS A 77 3.82 11.11 -9.51
C LYS A 77 4.48 9.88 -8.90
N ILE A 78 4.73 9.90 -7.58
CA ILE A 78 5.36 8.79 -6.85
C ILE A 78 4.47 7.54 -6.95
N ALA A 79 3.16 7.71 -6.79
CA ALA A 79 2.18 6.63 -6.88
C ALA A 79 2.23 5.91 -8.23
N LYS A 80 2.31 6.64 -9.35
CA LYS A 80 2.41 6.02 -10.67
C LYS A 80 3.69 5.19 -10.84
N GLN A 81 4.82 5.69 -10.33
CA GLN A 81 6.12 4.99 -10.40
C GLN A 81 6.16 3.75 -9.51
N TYR A 82 5.59 3.84 -8.31
CA TYR A 82 5.48 2.70 -7.42
C TYR A 82 4.54 1.63 -7.99
N VAL A 83 3.37 2.04 -8.48
CA VAL A 83 2.37 1.11 -9.05
C VAL A 83 2.89 0.38 -10.29
N SER A 84 3.70 1.03 -11.13
CA SER A 84 4.30 0.41 -12.31
C SER A 84 5.50 -0.51 -12.00
N GLY A 85 5.96 -0.57 -10.74
CA GLY A 85 7.16 -1.33 -10.34
C GLY A 85 8.49 -0.60 -10.63
N GLU A 86 8.44 0.63 -11.14
CA GLU A 86 9.65 1.46 -11.37
C GLU A 86 10.33 1.89 -10.07
N MET A 87 9.59 1.92 -8.96
CA MET A 87 10.08 2.32 -7.64
C MET A 87 9.83 1.22 -6.62
N ALA A 88 10.87 0.83 -5.89
CA ALA A 88 10.74 -0.12 -4.79
C ALA A 88 9.98 0.49 -3.60
N LEU A 89 9.33 -0.36 -2.79
CA LEU A 89 8.57 0.07 -1.61
C LEU A 89 9.40 0.97 -0.67
N ALA A 90 10.66 0.63 -0.44
CA ALA A 90 11.53 1.36 0.48
C ALA A 90 11.78 2.81 0.07
N ASP A 91 11.87 3.08 -1.23
CA ASP A 91 12.04 4.44 -1.75
C ASP A 91 10.69 5.14 -1.86
N ALA A 92 9.65 4.42 -2.28
CA ALA A 92 8.28 4.95 -2.33
C ALA A 92 7.83 5.50 -0.96
N VAL A 93 8.03 4.75 0.13
CA VAL A 93 7.68 5.17 1.49
C VAL A 93 8.36 6.49 1.87
N LYS A 94 9.66 6.63 1.59
CA LYS A 94 10.40 7.87 1.91
C LYS A 94 9.87 9.06 1.11
N HIS A 95 9.58 8.84 -0.17
CA HIS A 95 9.05 9.89 -1.04
C HIS A 95 7.62 10.29 -0.65
N PHE A 96 6.76 9.33 -0.32
CA PHE A 96 5.41 9.59 0.18
C PHE A 96 5.43 10.35 1.51
N ALA A 97 6.27 9.93 2.45
CA ALA A 97 6.43 10.62 3.73
C ALA A 97 6.89 12.08 3.53
N SER A 98 7.84 12.30 2.61
CA SER A 98 8.33 13.64 2.27
C SER A 98 7.26 14.54 1.63
N ALA A 99 6.27 13.95 0.96
CA ALA A 99 5.16 14.66 0.32
C ALA A 99 3.89 14.77 1.20
N GLY A 100 3.97 14.37 2.47
CA GLY A 100 2.87 14.45 3.44
C GLY A 100 1.80 13.37 3.32
N CYS A 101 2.06 12.29 2.57
CA CYS A 101 1.16 11.14 2.49
C CYS A 101 1.25 10.29 3.77
N GLN A 102 0.13 10.11 4.45
CA GLN A 102 0.03 9.38 5.73
C GLN A 102 -0.29 7.90 5.55
N ALA A 103 -1.05 7.55 4.51
CA ALA A 103 -1.47 6.18 4.24
C ALA A 103 -1.83 5.98 2.76
N TRP A 104 -1.87 4.73 2.33
CA TRP A 104 -2.55 4.37 1.09
C TRP A 104 -3.42 3.13 1.28
N THR A 105 -4.57 3.13 0.62
CA THR A 105 -5.56 2.05 0.67
C THR A 105 -5.76 1.48 -0.72
N ALA A 106 -5.32 0.24 -0.92
CA ALA A 106 -5.48 -0.50 -2.16
C ALA A 106 -6.77 -1.31 -2.11
N ASN A 107 -7.70 -1.02 -3.01
CA ASN A 107 -8.93 -1.79 -3.20
C ASN A 107 -8.76 -2.73 -4.38
N LEU A 108 -8.60 -4.02 -4.12
CA LEU A 108 -8.27 -5.01 -5.13
C LEU A 108 -9.47 -5.33 -6.03
N LYS A 109 -10.69 -5.21 -5.51
CA LYS A 109 -11.93 -5.38 -6.30
C LYS A 109 -12.16 -4.25 -7.30
N ARG A 110 -11.85 -3.02 -6.90
CA ARG A 110 -12.01 -1.81 -7.72
C ARG A 110 -10.76 -1.44 -8.50
N GLN A 111 -9.66 -2.17 -8.30
CA GLN A 111 -8.38 -1.96 -8.98
C GLN A 111 -7.86 -0.53 -8.84
N VAL A 112 -7.89 -0.01 -7.61
CA VAL A 112 -7.57 1.38 -7.31
C VAL A 112 -6.85 1.51 -5.97
N ILE A 113 -5.84 2.38 -5.92
CA ILE A 113 -5.18 2.81 -4.69
C ILE A 113 -5.53 4.28 -4.44
N ASN A 114 -6.01 4.58 -3.23
CA ASN A 114 -6.16 5.95 -2.76
C ASN A 114 -5.02 6.28 -1.80
N PHE A 115 -4.30 7.37 -2.08
CA PHE A 115 -3.26 7.90 -1.22
C PHE A 115 -3.84 9.06 -0.43
N THR A 116 -3.67 9.03 0.89
CA THR A 116 -4.33 9.97 1.80
C THR A 116 -3.32 10.72 2.66
N GLY A 117 -3.53 12.03 2.76
CA GLY A 117 -2.84 12.91 3.69
C GLY A 117 -3.58 13.04 5.02
N LYS A 118 -3.42 14.19 5.65
CA LYS A 118 -4.00 14.54 6.94
C LYS A 118 -5.52 14.36 6.94
N GLU A 119 -6.03 13.84 8.06
CA GLU A 119 -7.47 13.62 8.29
C GLU A 119 -8.14 12.73 7.22
N GLY A 120 -7.35 11.93 6.49
CA GLY A 120 -7.86 11.02 5.46
C GLY A 120 -8.20 11.69 4.12
N LYS A 121 -7.77 12.94 3.91
CA LYS A 121 -7.95 13.64 2.63
C LYS A 121 -7.25 12.87 1.50
N ILE A 122 -8.01 12.50 0.47
CA ILE A 122 -7.44 11.86 -0.73
C ILE A 122 -6.57 12.90 -1.47
N MET A 123 -5.30 12.58 -1.62
CA MET A 123 -4.31 13.38 -2.36
C MET A 123 -4.15 12.88 -3.79
N ALA A 124 -4.21 11.56 -3.99
CA ALA A 124 -4.15 10.96 -5.31
C ALA A 124 -4.93 9.63 -5.35
N THR A 125 -5.39 9.29 -6.55
CA THR A 125 -6.03 8.01 -6.85
C THR A 125 -5.40 7.44 -8.11
N VAL A 126 -4.90 6.20 -8.03
CA VAL A 126 -4.23 5.53 -9.15
C VAL A 126 -4.87 4.15 -9.37
N THR A 127 -5.13 3.81 -10.63
CA THR A 127 -5.60 2.49 -11.05
C THR A 127 -4.44 1.56 -11.37
N PHE A 128 -4.62 0.25 -11.17
CA PHE A 128 -3.61 -0.78 -11.46
C PHE A 128 -4.22 -2.01 -12.14
#